data_AF-V9IHD2-F1
#
_entry.id   AF-V9IHD2-F1
#
_cell.length_a   1.000
_cell.length_b   1.000
_cell.length_c   1.000
_cell.angle_alpha   90.00
_cell.angle_beta   90.00
_cell.angle_gamma   90.00
#
_symmetry.space_group_name_H-M   'P 1'
#
loop_
_entity.id
_entity.type
_entity.pdbx_description
1 polymer ?
#
loop_
_entity_poly.entity_id
_entity_poly.type
_entity_poly.pdbx_seq_one_letter_code
_entity_poly.pdbx_strand_id
1 'polypeptide(L)' 'MITEGRMNGYIDQIDSIVHFETRETLPTWDKQIQSLCYQVNQIIEKIAQTEPEWIAKAMEDQMVH' A
#
# COMPACT_ATOMS: atom_id res chain seq x y z
N MET A 1 -11.85 -24.80 -12.50
CA MET A 1 -11.30 -23.49 -12.09
C MET A 1 -9.94 -23.58 -11.41
N ILE A 2 -9.81 -24.22 -10.23
CA ILE A 2 -8.51 -24.36 -9.55
C ILE A 2 -7.55 -25.24 -10.37
N THR A 3 -7.97 -26.43 -10.78
CA THR A 3 -7.18 -27.35 -11.63
C THR A 3 -6.83 -26.76 -13.00
N GLU A 4 -7.69 -25.90 -13.53
CA GLU A 4 -7.48 -25.17 -14.80
C GLU A 4 -6.54 -23.96 -14.65
N GLY A 5 -6.04 -23.66 -13.44
CA GLY A 5 -5.18 -22.50 -13.17
C GLY A 5 -5.89 -21.14 -13.30
N ARG A 6 -7.23 -21.13 -13.34
CA ARG A 6 -8.04 -19.91 -13.47
C ARG A 6 -8.41 -19.28 -12.14
N MET A 7 -8.11 -19.96 -11.04
CA MET A 7 -8.43 -19.53 -9.67
C MET A 7 -7.37 -20.10 -8.74
N ASN A 8 -6.75 -19.23 -7.94
CA ASN A 8 -5.75 -19.65 -6.96
C ASN A 8 -6.44 -19.96 -5.62
N GLY A 9 -6.17 -21.14 -5.09
CA GLY A 9 -6.77 -21.62 -3.85
C GLY A 9 -6.80 -23.14 -3.79
N TYR A 10 -7.36 -23.67 -2.71
CA TYR A 10 -7.54 -25.11 -2.51
C TYR A 10 -8.82 -25.40 -1.70
N ILE A 11 -9.27 -26.65 -1.76
CA ILE A 11 -10.45 -27.12 -1.03
C ILE A 11 -9.98 -28.00 0.12
N ASP A 12 -10.29 -27.60 1.35
CA ASP A 12 -10.20 -28.47 2.52
C ASP A 12 -11.48 -29.30 2.62
N GLN A 13 -11.35 -30.60 2.37
CA GLN A 13 -12.48 -31.53 2.38
C GLN A 13 -12.84 -32.05 3.77
N ILE A 14 -11.95 -31.93 4.77
CA ILE A 14 -12.22 -32.34 6.15
C ILE A 14 -13.15 -31.31 6.79
N ASP A 15 -12.80 -30.04 6.64
CA ASP A 15 -13.55 -28.93 7.23
C ASP A 15 -14.63 -28.37 6.29
N SER A 16 -14.71 -28.86 5.05
CA SER A 16 -15.64 -28.37 4.01
C SER A 16 -15.48 -26.88 3.71
N ILE A 17 -14.23 -26.39 3.67
CA ILE A 17 -13.87 -24.97 3.45
C ILE A 17 -13.10 -24.82 2.13
N VAL A 18 -13.35 -23.71 1.43
CA VAL A 18 -12.55 -23.29 0.27
C VAL A 18 -11.61 -22.17 0.70
N HIS A 19 -10.31 -22.40 0.58
CA HIS A 19 -9.28 -21.39 0.84
C HIS A 19 -8.92 -20.70 -0.46
N PHE A 20 -9.15 -19.38 -0.53
CA PHE A 20 -8.61 -18.56 -1.59
C PHE A 20 -7.18 -18.18 -1.27
N GLU A 21 -6.30 -18.16 -2.28
CA GLU A 21 -4.93 -17.71 -2.07
C GLU A 21 -4.93 -16.26 -1.60
N THR A 22 -4.55 -16.07 -0.33
CA THR A 22 -4.22 -14.76 0.20
C THR A 22 -2.87 -14.35 -0.36
N ARG A 23 -2.74 -13.09 -0.78
CA ARG A 23 -1.49 -12.52 -1.30
C ARG A 23 -0.32 -12.89 -0.37
N GLU A 24 0.80 -13.31 -0.95
CA GLU A 24 2.00 -13.65 -0.21
C GLU A 24 2.38 -12.54 0.78
N THR A 25 2.75 -12.91 2.02
CA THR A 25 2.97 -11.97 3.12
C THR A 25 4.06 -10.94 2.80
N LEU A 26 5.20 -11.37 2.26
CA LEU A 26 6.33 -10.47 1.95
C LEU A 26 6.02 -9.51 0.80
N PRO A 27 5.54 -9.95 -0.38
CA PRO A 27 5.10 -9.01 -1.42
C PRO A 27 3.96 -8.09 -0.99
N THR A 28 3.07 -8.54 -0.10
CA THR A 28 2.00 -7.69 0.43
C THR A 28 2.57 -6.60 1.34
N TRP A 29 3.53 -6.94 2.19
CA TRP A 29 4.24 -6.00 3.04
C TRP A 29 4.97 -4.93 2.20
N ASP A 30 5.71 -5.33 1.17
CA ASP A 30 6.36 -4.38 0.25
C ASP A 30 5.36 -3.44 -0.42
N LYS A 31 4.22 -3.97 -0.89
CA LYS A 31 3.14 -3.16 -1.49
C LYS A 31 2.52 -2.19 -0.50
N GLN A 32 2.39 -2.57 0.77
CA GLN A 32 1.87 -1.67 1.81
C GLN A 32 2.83 -0.52 2.09
N ILE A 33 4.14 -0.78 2.17
CA ILE A 33 5.15 0.27 2.30
C ILE A 33 5.09 1.22 1.11
N GLN A 34 5.05 0.69 -0.11
CA GLN A 34 4.95 1.51 -1.32
C GLN A 34 3.67 2.38 -1.32
N SER A 35 2.52 1.79 -0.95
CA SER A 35 1.26 2.50 -0.88
C SER A 35 1.29 3.63 0.14
N LEU A 36 1.92 3.41 1.30
CA LEU A 36 2.09 4.44 2.33
C LEU A 36 2.94 5.60 1.80
N CYS A 37 4.11 5.31 1.22
CA CYS A 37 4.98 6.35 0.66
C CYS A 37 4.26 7.15 -0.44
N TYR A 38 3.48 6.48 -1.29
CA TYR A 38 2.69 7.14 -2.31
C TYR A 38 1.64 8.09 -1.70
N GLN A 39 0.93 7.65 -0.67
CA GLN A 39 -0.05 8.48 0.03
C GLN A 39 0.60 9.72 0.68
N VAL A 40 1.77 9.55 1.30
CA VAL A 40 2.53 10.67 1.88
C VAL A 40 2.90 11.68 0.78
N ASN A 41 3.45 11.22 -0.35
CA ASN A 41 3.78 12.10 -1.47
C ASN A 41 2.56 12.89 -1.97
N GLN A 42 1.42 12.21 -2.15
CA GLN A 42 0.19 12.88 -2.56
C GLN A 42 -0.29 13.94 -1.56
N ILE A 43 -0.13 13.69 -0.26
CA ILE A 43 -0.48 14.67 0.78
C ILE A 43 0.44 15.89 0.68
N ILE A 44 1.76 15.67 0.57
CA ILE A 44 2.74 16.75 0.43
C ILE A 44 2.48 17.58 -0.83
N GLU A 45 2.22 16.95 -1.96
CA GLU A 45 1.87 17.62 -3.22
C GLU A 45 0.61 18.48 -3.07
N LYS A 46 -0.43 17.97 -2.41
CA LYS A 46 -1.67 18.72 -2.14
C LYS A 46 -1.42 19.93 -1.24
N ILE A 47 -0.59 19.78 -0.21
CA ILE A 47 -0.22 20.89 0.67
C ILE A 47 0.55 21.94 -0.15
N ALA A 48 1.54 21.54 -0.94
CA ALA A 48 2.32 22.45 -1.78
C ALA A 48 1.44 23.22 -2.77
N GLN A 49 0.41 22.58 -3.31
CA GLN A 49 -0.53 23.20 -4.23
C GLN A 49 -1.48 24.18 -3.54
N THR A 50 -1.92 23.87 -2.32
CA THR A 50 -2.95 24.65 -1.60
C THR A 50 -2.35 25.79 -0.79
N GLU A 51 -1.20 25.55 -0.14
CA GLU A 51 -0.54 26.44 0.81
C GLU A 51 0.97 26.55 0.52
N PRO A 52 1.36 27.13 -0.63
CA PRO A 52 2.76 27.16 -1.09
C PRO A 52 3.69 27.96 -0.16
N GLU A 53 3.21 29.06 0.44
CA GLU A 53 4.01 29.87 1.36
C GLU A 53 4.28 29.14 2.68
N TRP A 54 3.28 28.39 3.18
CA TRP A 54 3.41 27.61 4.41
C TRP A 54 4.45 26.50 4.25
N ILE A 55 4.40 25.75 3.14
CA ILE A 55 5.34 24.65 2.92
C ILE A 55 6.77 25.16 2.71
N ALA A 56 6.95 26.31 2.04
CA ALA A 56 8.28 26.92 1.88
C ALA A 56 8.89 27.25 3.24
N LYS A 57 8.12 27.89 4.13
CA LYS A 57 8.56 28.19 5.50
C LYS A 57 8.85 26.92 6.30
N ALA A 58 7.98 25.91 6.23
CA ALA A 58 8.16 24.65 6.96
C ALA A 58 9.42 23.90 6.49
N MET A 59 9.74 23.94 5.19
CA MET A 59 10.97 23.37 4.65
C MET A 59 12.21 24.13 5.11
N GLU A 60 12.17 25.46 5.17
CA GLU A 60 13.26 26.28 5.72
C GLU A 60 13.53 25.94 7.20
N ASP A 61 12.47 25.84 8.02
CA ASP A 61 12.58 25.47 9.43
C ASP A 61 13.21 24.08 9.63
N GLN A 62 12.96 23.13 8.71
CA GLN A 62 13.56 21.79 8.74
C GLN A 62 15.06 21.82 8.42
N MET A 63 15.56 22.76 7.60
CA MET A 63 16.98 22.86 7.25
C MET A 63 17.86 23.49 8.36
N VAL A 64 17.23 24.06 9.39
CA VAL A 64 17.91 24.71 10.53
C VAL A 64 18.14 23.71 11.68
N HIS A 65 17.58 22.51 11.61
CA HIS A 65 17.78 21.39 12.54
C HIS A 65 18.60 20.26 11.93
#